data_AF-A0A971VVN9-F1
#
_entry.id   AF-A0A971VVN9-F1
#
_cell.length_a   1.000
_cell.length_b   1.000
_cell.length_c   1.000
_cell.angle_alpha   90.00
_cell.angle_beta   90.00
_cell.angle_gamma   90.00
#
_symmetry.space_group_name_H-M   'P 1'
#
loop_
_entity.id
_entity.type
_entity.pdbx_description
1 polymer ?
#
loop_
_entity_poly.entity_id
_entity_poly.type
_entity_poly.pdbx_seq_one_letter_code
_entity_poly.pdbx_strand_id
1 'polypeptide(L)' 'MNKKTTPVTKMSKKARRILHAKQRVTWSFSPVSRVKDSKKVYKRSKTKHKTNDWDG' A
#
# COMPACT_ATOMS: atom_id res chain seq x y z
N MET A 1 -2.82 16.03 -39.55
CA MET A 1 -1.96 15.46 -38.49
C MET A 1 -2.08 13.94 -38.53
N ASN A 2 -1.13 13.27 -39.16
CA ASN A 2 -1.19 11.83 -39.35
C ASN A 2 -0.81 11.16 -38.03
N LYS A 3 -1.83 10.73 -37.26
CA LYS A 3 -1.62 9.81 -36.14
C LYS A 3 -0.96 8.57 -36.73
N LYS A 4 0.32 8.34 -36.42
CA LYS A 4 1.01 7.11 -36.82
C LYS A 4 0.23 5.95 -36.22
N THR A 5 -0.55 5.26 -37.06
CA THR A 5 -1.44 4.14 -36.72
C THR A 5 -0.67 2.86 -36.41
N THR A 6 0.57 2.97 -35.92
CA THR A 6 1.39 1.81 -35.63
C THR A 6 0.79 1.12 -34.40
N PRO A 7 0.34 -0.14 -34.52
CA PRO A 7 -0.18 -0.86 -33.37
C PRO A 7 0.89 -0.95 -32.29
N VAL A 8 0.47 -0.92 -31.01
CA VAL A 8 1.39 -0.91 -29.86
C VAL A 8 2.38 -2.09 -29.91
N THR A 9 1.92 -3.23 -30.38
CA THR A 9 2.70 -4.47 -30.55
C THR A 9 3.85 -4.33 -31.55
N LYS A 10 3.71 -3.44 -32.54
CA LYS A 10 4.71 -3.17 -33.59
C LYS A 10 5.66 -2.03 -33.24
N MET A 11 5.43 -1.33 -32.12
CA MET A 11 6.37 -0.31 -31.63
C MET A 11 7.64 -0.94 -31.06
N SER A 12 8.75 -0.21 -31.06
CA SER A 12 9.93 -0.62 -30.29
C SER A 12 9.66 -0.62 -28.78
N LYS A 13 10.45 -1.36 -28.01
CA LYS A 13 10.35 -1.39 -26.53
C LYS A 13 10.44 0.02 -25.93
N LYS A 14 11.31 0.88 -26.47
CA LYS A 14 11.52 2.27 -26.02
C LYS A 14 10.28 3.14 -26.29
N ALA A 15 9.69 3.03 -27.48
CA ALA A 15 8.48 3.77 -27.84
C ALA A 15 7.27 3.35 -26.99
N ARG A 16 7.08 2.05 -26.75
CA ARG A 16 6.03 1.56 -25.83
C ARG A 16 6.17 2.16 -24.43
N ARG A 17 7.38 2.16 -23.86
CA ARG A 17 7.63 2.73 -22.52
C ARG A 17 7.25 4.20 -22.43
N ILE A 18 7.57 5.00 -23.45
CA ILE A 18 7.24 6.43 -23.50
C ILE A 18 5.72 6.62 -23.62
N LEU A 19 5.05 5.84 -24.47
CA LEU A 19 3.60 5.89 -24.61
C LEU A 19 2.91 5.53 -23.28
N HIS A 20 3.31 4.44 -22.64
CA HIS A 20 2.74 4.05 -21.34
C HIS A 20 3.04 5.08 -20.26
N ALA A 21 4.24 5.66 -20.22
CA ALA A 21 4.55 6.72 -19.27
C ALA A 21 3.65 7.95 -19.43
N LYS A 22 3.34 8.35 -20.68
CA LYS A 22 2.41 9.44 -20.98
C LYS A 22 0.96 9.12 -20.60
N GLN A 23 0.56 7.85 -20.68
CA GLN A 23 -0.80 7.38 -20.39
C GLN A 23 -1.01 6.96 -18.92
N ARG A 24 0.06 6.79 -18.14
CA ARG A 24 -0.04 6.42 -16.72
C ARG A 24 -0.73 7.55 -15.97
N VAL A 25 -1.80 7.20 -15.28
CA VAL A 25 -2.49 8.07 -14.32
C VAL A 25 -2.24 7.50 -12.93
N THR A 26 -1.77 8.34 -12.01
CA THR A 26 -1.78 8.02 -10.58
C THR A 26 -3.19 8.28 -10.06
N TRP A 27 -3.77 7.30 -9.39
CA TRP A 27 -5.05 7.50 -8.74
C TRP A 27 -4.91 8.58 -7.66
N SER A 28 -5.87 9.52 -7.60
CA SER A 28 -5.90 10.56 -6.57
C SER A 28 -6.12 10.00 -5.16
N PHE A 29 -6.62 8.77 -5.06
CA PHE A 29 -6.82 8.04 -3.82
C PHE A 29 -6.21 6.64 -3.95
N SER A 30 -5.71 6.08 -2.85
CA SER A 30 -5.29 4.67 -2.84
C SER A 30 -6.55 3.79 -2.99
N PRO A 31 -6.65 2.94 -4.02
CA PRO A 31 -7.76 1.99 -4.13
C PRO A 31 -7.73 0.94 -3.01
N VAL A 32 -6.61 0.84 -2.28
CA VAL A 32 -6.50 0.05 -1.07
C VAL A 32 -6.82 0.95 0.12
N SER A 33 -8.07 0.85 0.59
CA SER A 33 -8.60 1.53 1.78
C SER A 33 -8.24 0.84 3.10
N ARG A 34 -7.60 -0.34 3.07
CA ARG A 34 -7.24 -1.07 4.29
C ARG A 34 -6.07 -0.37 4.99
N VAL A 35 -6.42 0.55 5.88
CA VAL A 35 -5.59 0.87 7.03
C VAL A 35 -5.48 -0.44 7.83
N LYS A 36 -4.28 -1.01 7.92
CA LYS A 36 -4.03 -2.13 8.83
C LYS A 36 -4.29 -1.60 10.23
N ASP A 37 -5.30 -2.13 10.91
CA ASP A 37 -5.53 -1.81 12.32
C ASP A 37 -4.20 -1.97 13.05
N SER A 38 -3.75 -0.87 13.66
CA SER A 38 -2.47 -0.80 14.36
C SER A 38 -2.32 -2.03 15.25
N LYS A 39 -1.18 -2.71 15.11
CA LYS A 39 -0.79 -3.91 15.88
C LYS A 39 -1.27 -3.76 17.31
N LYS A 40 -2.19 -4.63 17.76
CA LYS A 40 -2.63 -4.75 19.16
C LYS A 40 -1.42 -4.51 20.08
N VAL A 41 -1.36 -3.36 20.75
CA VAL A 41 -0.38 -3.16 21.82
C VAL A 41 -0.94 -3.89 23.02
N TYR A 42 -0.52 -5.15 23.21
CA TYR A 42 -0.79 -5.88 24.44
C TYR A 42 -0.23 -5.04 25.61
N LYS A 43 -1.11 -4.36 26.36
CA LYS A 43 -0.73 -3.66 27.60
C LYS A 43 -0.32 -4.71 28.63
N ARG A 44 0.98 -5.02 28.72
CA ARG A 44 1.54 -5.94 29.74
C ARG A 44 1.47 -5.41 31.18
N SER A 45 0.92 -4.22 31.41
CA SER A 45 0.94 -3.55 32.72
C SER A 45 -0.26 -3.84 33.63
N LYS A 46 -1.13 -4.82 33.32
CA LYS A 46 -2.35 -5.08 34.12
C LYS A 46 -2.29 -6.28 35.07
N THR A 47 -1.13 -6.89 35.27
CA THR A 47 -0.97 -7.96 36.27
C THR A 47 0.17 -7.62 37.22
N LYS A 48 -0.06 -6.63 38.09
CA LYS A 48 0.62 -6.64 39.39
C LYS A 48 -0.08 -7.70 40.22
N HIS A 49 0.58 -8.81 40.49
CA HIS A 49 0.14 -9.73 41.53
C HIS A 49 0.16 -8.94 42.83
N LYS A 50 -1.02 -8.68 43.42
CA LYS A 50 -1.07 -8.31 44.83
C LYS A 50 -0.61 -9.56 45.56
N THR A 51 0.62 -9.57 46.06
CA THR A 51 0.99 -10.48 47.14
C THR A 51 0.09 -10.08 48.29
N ASN A 52 -0.87 -10.94 48.61
CA ASN A 52 -1.57 -10.81 49.88
C ASN A 52 -0.54 -11.24 50.91
N ASP A 53 0.03 -10.26 51.61
CA ASP A 53 0.78 -10.52 52.83
C ASP A 53 -0.18 -11.22 53.79
N TRP A 54 0.11 -12.49 54.07
CA TRP A 54 -0.65 -13.35 54.97
C TRP A 54 -0.17 -13.02 56.38
N ASP A 55 -0.86 -12.12 57.08
CA ASP A 55 -0.74 -11.97 58.54
C ASP A 55 -1.78 -12.89 59.18
N GLY A 56 -1.30 -13.91 59.90
CA GLY A 56 -2.09 -14.91 60.60
C GLY A 56 -1.23 -16.01 61.19
#